data_AF-A0AAD2EMC5-F1
#
_entry.id   AF-A0AAD2EMC5-F1
#
_cell.length_a   1.000
_cell.length_b   1.000
_cell.length_c   1.000
_cell.angle_alpha   90.00
_cell.angle_beta   90.00
_cell.angle_gamma   90.00
#
_symmetry.space_group_name_H-M   'P 1'
#
loop_
_entity.id
_entity.type
_entity.pdbx_description
1 polymer ?
#
loop_
_entity_poly.entity_id
_entity_poly.type
_entity_poly.pdbx_seq_one_letter_code
_entity_poly.pdbx_strand_id
1 'polypeptide(L)'
;MIATRVRLAFLGLGLSLGLQHVALAADCNANFKSEPDTGSGAHFSTSAVVPGLDARNAIAQLKQIAVGDGFQIGNEGYSGNTGQLTILQKQSDRARGFTISMTADQATKTISVETTLPPGMTAKPETIRGGMCGMLGRVDMSRNAAAGADVATAPAAPPADPFQGVSTFGVCTYNFRVALDGVVGRHYTTWVPVKNVNPNDAAERLIQIAKAAKLNPEPKEQHGTLTSVTVVQPLPAAPGAKATFPIRFMLEDALGVISVAARLNPKQEMDDEVLRKQICGMVAAMAGAPLSELKDPPKLTKQRKLESWHTGMDWLISRSVTAGKSLVVVPAVNLDKKYTGDESITKKWAFRTDMTATTIWQNKAEPRDVMRVGPDERFYEVGLGGFVSTFVAGNAQYFVFIVSPGTYTVAGNTYETTSESMSQLGTSQKPGSSPLGQITLLPKKNTDFVETQAWFDAQYRDREVTTTYCSSVYVYYGTCAFWATEKTTVSEMTEPAGWRNVTRAKSIDALAVSTKLKREFASFSVAPGEAIVIDGLYPTPPNADYNKEACEIVSGQIRCDLTRFTLTRIPANIADMRALASDPGFYPRSTPILANAKYRPLKLLGSPGALRSVWGQDYSISVR
;
A
#
# COMPACT_ATOMS: atom_id res chain seq x y z
N MET A 1 -30.39 -34.44 38.08
CA MET A 1 -29.84 -34.30 36.72
C MET A 1 -30.71 -33.29 35.98
N ILE A 2 -30.21 -32.07 35.82
CA ILE A 2 -30.97 -30.95 35.25
C ILE A 2 -30.74 -30.96 33.73
N ALA A 3 -31.79 -31.26 32.98
CA ALA A 3 -31.79 -31.24 31.52
C ALA A 3 -31.77 -29.78 31.02
N THR A 4 -30.65 -29.36 30.45
CA THR A 4 -30.48 -28.00 29.90
C THR A 4 -31.09 -27.92 28.49
N ARG A 5 -32.19 -27.17 28.36
CA ARG A 5 -32.90 -26.93 27.09
C ARG A 5 -32.15 -25.91 26.22
N VAL A 6 -31.78 -26.30 25.00
CA VAL A 6 -31.25 -25.42 23.96
C VAL A 6 -32.42 -24.73 23.22
N ARG A 7 -32.40 -23.40 23.11
CA ARG A 7 -33.27 -22.64 22.19
C ARG A 7 -32.38 -22.11 21.05
N LEU A 8 -32.54 -22.64 19.83
CA LEU A 8 -32.04 -21.99 18.61
C LEU A 8 -32.97 -20.80 18.30
N ALA A 9 -32.40 -19.61 18.13
CA ALA A 9 -33.14 -18.42 17.73
C ALA A 9 -33.06 -18.27 16.20
N PHE A 10 -34.07 -18.76 15.48
CA PHE A 10 -34.30 -18.38 14.09
C PHE A 10 -35.22 -17.16 14.07
N LEU A 11 -34.69 -16.00 13.69
CA LEU A 11 -35.45 -14.77 13.52
C LEU A 11 -36.18 -14.81 12.16
N GLY A 12 -37.50 -15.00 12.21
CA GLY A 12 -38.37 -14.98 11.03
C GLY A 12 -38.75 -13.56 10.63
N LEU A 13 -38.38 -13.17 9.41
CA LEU A 13 -39.07 -12.13 8.65
C LEU A 13 -39.66 -12.80 7.40
N GLY A 14 -40.99 -12.84 7.32
CA GLY A 14 -41.71 -13.22 6.11
C GLY A 14 -42.48 -12.02 5.57
N LEU A 15 -42.42 -11.80 4.26
CA LEU A 15 -43.63 -11.77 3.40
C LEU A 15 -43.26 -11.68 1.90
N SER A 16 -43.91 -12.58 1.14
CA SER A 16 -44.18 -12.64 -0.31
C SER A 16 -43.03 -12.71 -1.34
N LEU A 17 -42.77 -13.91 -1.88
CA LEU A 17 -42.81 -14.27 -3.31
C LEU A 17 -42.29 -15.71 -3.56
N GLY A 18 -43.08 -16.54 -4.27
CA GLY A 18 -42.62 -17.67 -5.08
C GLY A 18 -42.84 -19.09 -4.52
N LEU A 19 -43.82 -19.82 -5.10
CA LEU A 19 -44.24 -21.22 -4.85
C LEU A 19 -43.13 -22.31 -4.76
N GLN A 20 -41.88 -21.98 -5.04
CA GLN A 20 -40.75 -22.92 -5.04
C GLN A 20 -40.23 -23.26 -3.62
N HIS A 21 -40.39 -22.36 -2.65
CA HIS A 21 -39.91 -22.56 -1.27
C HIS A 21 -40.68 -23.68 -0.53
N VAL A 22 -41.94 -23.93 -0.91
CA VAL A 22 -42.82 -24.92 -0.24
C VAL A 22 -42.49 -26.35 -0.67
N ALA A 23 -42.02 -26.56 -1.90
CA ALA A 23 -41.70 -27.88 -2.44
C ALA A 23 -40.37 -28.43 -1.89
N LEU A 24 -39.32 -27.60 -1.81
CA LEU A 24 -38.01 -28.01 -1.26
C LEU A 24 -38.07 -28.39 0.22
N ALA A 25 -38.91 -27.71 0.99
CA ALA A 25 -39.14 -28.04 2.39
C ALA A 25 -39.94 -29.35 2.56
N ALA A 26 -40.80 -29.72 1.60
CA ALA A 26 -41.57 -30.96 1.66
C ALA A 26 -40.68 -32.20 1.42
N ASP A 27 -39.81 -32.17 0.40
CA ASP A 27 -38.86 -33.26 0.11
C ASP A 27 -37.84 -33.45 1.25
N CYS A 28 -37.37 -32.35 1.83
CA CYS A 28 -36.46 -32.38 2.98
C CYS A 28 -37.09 -32.99 4.23
N ASN A 29 -38.37 -32.69 4.49
CA ASN A 29 -39.07 -33.26 5.65
C ASN A 29 -39.30 -34.77 5.48
N ALA A 30 -39.56 -35.23 4.25
CA ALA A 30 -39.81 -36.64 3.95
C ALA A 30 -38.56 -37.51 4.10
N ASN A 31 -37.37 -36.97 3.80
CA ASN A 31 -36.11 -37.72 3.80
C ASN A 31 -35.23 -37.50 5.05
N PHE A 32 -35.75 -36.81 6.06
CA PHE A 32 -35.01 -36.56 7.30
C PHE A 32 -34.77 -37.85 8.09
N LYS A 33 -33.50 -38.10 8.44
CA LYS A 33 -33.06 -39.21 9.28
C LYS A 33 -32.49 -38.70 10.60
N SER A 34 -32.80 -39.42 11.66
CA SER A 34 -32.28 -39.19 13.01
C SER A 34 -31.80 -40.53 13.55
N GLU A 35 -30.49 -40.66 13.72
CA GLU A 35 -29.85 -41.85 14.26
C GLU A 35 -29.46 -41.61 15.73
N PRO A 36 -29.80 -42.52 16.65
CA PRO A 36 -29.51 -42.35 18.07
C PRO A 36 -28.01 -42.43 18.37
N ASP A 37 -27.59 -41.80 19.48
CA ASP A 37 -26.20 -41.82 19.93
C ASP A 37 -25.77 -43.25 20.34
N THR A 38 -24.83 -43.83 19.60
CA THR A 38 -24.22 -45.15 19.88
C THR A 38 -22.85 -45.04 20.54
N GLY A 39 -22.49 -43.86 21.06
CA GLY A 39 -21.20 -43.54 21.68
C GLY A 39 -20.36 -42.53 20.90
N SER A 40 -20.72 -42.25 19.64
CA SER A 40 -20.06 -41.27 18.76
C SER A 40 -20.86 -39.96 18.57
N GLY A 41 -22.04 -39.85 19.19
CA GLY A 41 -22.96 -38.73 19.02
C GLY A 41 -24.22 -39.06 18.23
N ALA A 42 -25.26 -38.25 18.36
CA ALA A 42 -26.49 -38.39 17.58
C ALA A 42 -26.31 -37.79 16.18
N HIS A 43 -26.57 -38.58 15.13
CA HIS A 43 -26.39 -38.17 13.74
C HIS A 43 -27.73 -37.81 13.09
N PHE A 44 -27.73 -36.72 12.31
CA PHE A 44 -28.90 -36.23 11.60
C PHE A 44 -28.51 -35.92 10.16
N SER A 45 -29.36 -36.28 9.22
CA SER A 45 -29.15 -35.99 7.80
C SER A 45 -30.47 -35.81 7.06
N THR A 46 -30.43 -35.02 5.99
CA THR A 46 -31.54 -34.86 5.05
C THR A 46 -31.03 -34.30 3.71
N SER A 47 -31.88 -34.33 2.68
CA SER A 47 -31.60 -33.79 1.37
C SER A 47 -32.86 -33.28 0.67
N ALA A 48 -32.67 -32.44 -0.34
CA ALA A 48 -33.71 -31.92 -1.21
C ALA A 48 -33.24 -31.89 -2.67
N VAL A 49 -34.15 -32.13 -3.61
CA VAL A 49 -33.86 -32.05 -5.05
C VAL A 49 -34.19 -30.65 -5.56
N VAL A 50 -33.21 -30.00 -6.20
CA VAL A 50 -33.34 -28.63 -6.71
C VAL A 50 -33.25 -28.65 -8.24
N PRO A 51 -34.34 -28.31 -8.96
CA PRO A 51 -34.30 -28.20 -10.42
C PRO A 51 -33.26 -27.17 -10.88
N GLY A 52 -32.40 -27.56 -11.84
CA GLY A 52 -31.39 -26.66 -12.39
C GLY A 52 -30.24 -26.32 -11.43
N LEU A 53 -30.00 -27.17 -10.42
CA LEU A 53 -28.94 -26.97 -9.43
C LEU A 53 -27.58 -26.68 -10.10
N ASP A 54 -27.04 -25.50 -9.84
CA ASP A 54 -25.63 -25.18 -10.06
C ASP A 54 -24.91 -25.30 -8.72
N ALA A 55 -23.91 -26.17 -8.64
CA ALA A 55 -23.25 -26.48 -7.37
C ALA A 55 -22.58 -25.24 -6.75
N ARG A 56 -22.05 -24.33 -7.57
CA ARG A 56 -21.37 -23.11 -7.10
C ARG A 56 -22.36 -22.07 -6.58
N ASN A 57 -23.44 -21.84 -7.32
CA ASN A 57 -24.52 -20.94 -6.90
C ASN A 57 -25.20 -21.45 -5.62
N ALA A 58 -25.47 -22.75 -5.54
CA ALA A 58 -26.10 -23.36 -4.37
C ALA A 58 -25.22 -23.24 -3.12
N ILE A 59 -23.92 -23.55 -3.21
CA ILE A 59 -22.99 -23.39 -2.08
C ILE A 59 -22.83 -21.91 -1.68
N ALA A 60 -22.80 -20.99 -2.65
CA ALA A 60 -22.78 -19.56 -2.36
C ALA A 60 -24.03 -19.08 -1.60
N GLN A 61 -25.21 -19.56 -1.98
CA GLN A 61 -26.46 -19.25 -1.28
C GLN A 61 -26.52 -19.89 0.11
N LEU A 62 -26.13 -21.15 0.24
CA LEU A 62 -26.07 -21.85 1.53
C LEU A 62 -25.12 -21.16 2.51
N LYS A 63 -24.01 -20.62 2.01
CA LYS A 63 -23.08 -19.80 2.78
C LYS A 63 -23.73 -18.50 3.29
N GLN A 64 -24.46 -17.78 2.44
CA GLN A 64 -25.20 -16.57 2.83
C GLN A 64 -26.29 -16.88 3.86
N ILE A 65 -27.04 -17.97 3.65
CA ILE A 65 -28.07 -18.48 4.56
C ILE A 65 -27.47 -18.81 5.93
N ALA A 66 -26.36 -19.55 5.96
CA ALA A 66 -25.69 -19.94 7.19
C ALA A 66 -25.15 -18.74 7.98
N VAL A 67 -24.59 -17.74 7.30
CA VAL A 67 -24.18 -16.48 7.95
C VAL A 67 -25.39 -15.73 8.51
N GLY A 68 -26.48 -15.62 7.75
CA GLY A 68 -27.73 -15.00 8.21
C GLY A 68 -28.32 -15.68 9.45
N ASP A 69 -28.10 -16.99 9.60
CA ASP A 69 -28.54 -17.78 10.75
C ASP A 69 -27.52 -17.79 11.91
N GLY A 70 -26.39 -17.09 11.77
CA GLY A 70 -25.38 -16.94 12.84
C GLY A 70 -24.36 -18.07 12.95
N PHE A 71 -24.25 -18.95 11.95
CA PHE A 71 -23.21 -19.97 11.91
C PHE A 71 -21.86 -19.40 11.45
N GLN A 72 -20.77 -20.01 11.90
CA GLN A 72 -19.45 -19.75 11.33
C GLN A 72 -19.24 -20.59 10.07
N ILE A 73 -18.66 -20.00 9.04
CA ILE A 73 -18.29 -20.75 7.85
C ILE A 73 -16.98 -21.52 8.12
N GLY A 74 -17.00 -22.81 7.86
CA GLY A 74 -15.85 -23.71 7.87
C GLY A 74 -15.27 -23.89 6.48
N ASN A 75 -14.97 -25.13 6.11
CA ASN A 75 -14.33 -25.45 4.83
C ASN A 75 -15.33 -25.39 3.67
N GLU A 76 -14.85 -24.93 2.51
CA GLU A 76 -15.57 -24.94 1.24
C GLU A 76 -14.68 -25.64 0.20
N GLY A 77 -15.25 -26.55 -0.59
CA GLY A 77 -14.51 -27.31 -1.57
C GLY A 77 -15.36 -27.64 -2.80
N TYR A 78 -14.72 -27.74 -3.95
CA TYR A 78 -15.37 -28.16 -5.19
C TYR A 78 -14.58 -29.29 -5.83
N SER A 79 -15.28 -30.35 -6.21
CA SER A 79 -14.74 -31.48 -6.96
C SER A 79 -15.69 -31.82 -8.10
N GLY A 80 -15.33 -31.44 -9.33
CA GLY A 80 -16.19 -31.62 -10.51
C GLY A 80 -17.54 -30.91 -10.35
N ASN A 81 -18.63 -31.69 -10.45
CA ASN A 81 -20.02 -31.22 -10.34
C ASN A 81 -20.52 -31.15 -8.88
N THR A 82 -19.65 -31.37 -7.90
CA THR A 82 -20.00 -31.38 -6.49
C THR A 82 -19.32 -30.23 -5.74
N GLY A 83 -20.11 -29.48 -4.98
CA GLY A 83 -19.64 -28.48 -4.02
C GLY A 83 -19.92 -28.97 -2.60
N GLN A 84 -19.02 -28.66 -1.67
CA GLN A 84 -19.13 -28.98 -0.25
C GLN A 84 -18.91 -27.73 0.59
N LEU A 85 -19.67 -27.61 1.66
CA LEU A 85 -19.59 -26.52 2.63
C LEU A 85 -19.76 -27.07 4.03
N THR A 86 -18.78 -26.87 4.89
CA THR A 86 -18.89 -27.11 6.32
C THR A 86 -19.20 -25.78 7.01
N ILE A 87 -20.14 -25.77 7.94
CA ILE A 87 -20.40 -24.66 8.85
C ILE A 87 -20.28 -25.15 10.30
N LEU A 88 -20.05 -24.23 11.22
CA LEU A 88 -19.81 -24.51 12.63
C LEU A 88 -20.82 -23.77 13.49
N GLN A 89 -21.54 -24.53 14.32
CA GLN A 89 -22.25 -23.98 15.46
C GLN A 89 -21.22 -23.65 16.55
N LYS A 90 -21.11 -22.38 16.93
CA LYS A 90 -20.21 -21.96 18.02
C LYS A 90 -20.60 -22.63 19.34
N GLN A 91 -19.58 -22.94 20.15
CA GLN A 91 -19.79 -23.22 21.56
C GLN A 91 -20.47 -22.01 22.22
N SER A 92 -21.45 -22.28 23.06
CA SER A 92 -22.08 -21.31 23.95
C SER A 92 -21.96 -21.82 25.38
N ASP A 93 -22.31 -20.96 26.34
CA ASP A 93 -22.35 -21.34 27.77
C ASP A 93 -23.29 -22.54 28.04
N ARG A 94 -24.15 -22.91 27.08
CA ARG A 94 -25.18 -23.95 27.22
C ARG A 94 -25.05 -25.10 26.23
N ALA A 95 -24.12 -25.06 25.27
CA ALA A 95 -23.96 -26.10 24.25
C ALA A 95 -22.53 -26.14 23.71
N ARG A 96 -21.99 -27.35 23.51
CA ARG A 96 -20.71 -27.54 22.80
C ARG A 96 -20.88 -27.22 21.32
N GLY A 97 -19.81 -26.73 20.71
CA GLY A 97 -19.79 -26.50 19.26
C GLY A 97 -19.79 -27.81 18.48
N PHE A 98 -20.34 -27.78 17.27
CA PHE A 98 -20.41 -28.93 16.37
C PHE A 98 -20.51 -28.49 14.92
N THR A 99 -20.07 -29.35 14.00
CA THR A 99 -20.03 -29.07 12.56
C THR A 99 -21.27 -29.57 11.84
N ILE A 100 -21.69 -28.83 10.83
CA ILE A 100 -22.77 -29.19 9.91
C ILE A 100 -22.15 -29.19 8.51
N SER A 101 -22.26 -30.31 7.81
CA SER A 101 -21.74 -30.47 6.45
C SER A 101 -22.89 -30.36 5.46
N MET A 102 -22.70 -29.61 4.39
CA MET A 102 -23.65 -29.44 3.29
C MET A 102 -22.97 -29.80 1.99
N THR A 103 -23.67 -30.51 1.13
CA THR A 103 -23.17 -30.89 -0.20
C THR A 103 -24.19 -30.49 -1.26
N ALA A 104 -23.73 -29.94 -2.37
CA ALA A 104 -24.53 -29.68 -3.56
C ALA A 104 -23.95 -30.48 -4.72
N ASP A 105 -24.71 -31.42 -5.26
CA ASP A 105 -24.30 -32.27 -6.37
C ASP A 105 -25.18 -31.97 -7.59
N GLN A 106 -24.58 -31.31 -8.58
CA GLN A 106 -25.23 -30.89 -9.82
C GLN A 106 -25.59 -32.08 -10.71
N ALA A 107 -24.89 -33.22 -10.63
CA ALA A 107 -25.22 -34.41 -11.40
C ALA A 107 -26.53 -35.05 -10.90
N THR A 108 -26.68 -35.14 -9.58
CA THR A 108 -27.88 -35.70 -8.93
C THR A 108 -28.95 -34.64 -8.63
N LYS A 109 -28.69 -33.37 -8.94
CA LYS A 109 -29.54 -32.20 -8.64
C LYS A 109 -29.94 -32.12 -7.16
N THR A 110 -29.07 -32.60 -6.27
CA THR A 110 -29.40 -32.79 -4.86
C THR A 110 -28.55 -31.88 -3.98
N ILE A 111 -29.19 -31.20 -3.03
CA ILE A 111 -28.53 -30.58 -1.89
C ILE A 111 -28.76 -31.43 -0.65
N SER A 112 -27.72 -31.74 0.11
CA SER A 112 -27.80 -32.50 1.36
C SER A 112 -27.19 -31.72 2.51
N VAL A 113 -27.67 -32.00 3.71
CA VAL A 113 -27.12 -31.48 4.96
C VAL A 113 -27.07 -32.59 5.99
N GLU A 114 -25.96 -32.67 6.71
CA GLU A 114 -25.72 -33.65 7.75
C GLU A 114 -24.98 -33.03 8.94
N THR A 115 -25.20 -33.57 10.14
CA THR A 115 -24.50 -33.15 11.35
C THR A 115 -24.49 -34.26 12.39
N THR A 116 -23.45 -34.27 13.23
CA THR A 116 -23.35 -35.17 14.38
C THR A 116 -23.19 -34.33 15.64
N LEU A 117 -24.12 -34.47 16.57
CA LEU A 117 -24.06 -33.81 17.87
C LEU A 117 -23.04 -34.53 18.77
N PRO A 118 -22.17 -33.83 19.52
CA PRO A 118 -21.16 -34.46 20.36
C PRO A 118 -21.77 -35.39 21.43
N PRO A 119 -21.08 -36.48 21.84
CA PRO A 119 -21.62 -37.51 22.75
C PRO A 119 -22.22 -36.94 24.03
N GLY A 120 -23.48 -37.26 24.32
CA GLY A 120 -24.22 -36.72 25.48
C GLY A 120 -24.92 -35.37 25.26
N MET A 121 -24.87 -34.80 24.06
CA MET A 121 -25.71 -33.67 23.66
C MET A 121 -27.01 -34.20 23.02
N THR A 122 -28.16 -33.71 23.47
CA THR A 122 -29.47 -34.10 22.93
C THR A 122 -30.17 -32.89 22.33
N ALA A 123 -30.84 -33.11 21.20
CA ALA A 123 -31.72 -32.13 20.57
C ALA A 123 -33.01 -32.85 20.17
N LYS A 124 -34.13 -32.12 20.19
CA LYS A 124 -35.40 -32.65 19.67
C LYS A 124 -35.26 -32.82 18.15
N PRO A 125 -35.53 -34.00 17.57
CA PRO A 125 -35.43 -34.23 16.13
C PRO A 125 -36.21 -33.20 15.31
N GLU A 126 -37.34 -32.71 15.82
CA GLU A 126 -38.18 -31.70 15.15
C GLU A 126 -37.46 -30.34 15.04
N THR A 127 -36.64 -29.98 16.03
CA THR A 127 -35.87 -28.74 16.02
C THR A 127 -34.72 -28.81 15.02
N ILE A 128 -34.02 -29.95 14.95
CA ILE A 128 -32.94 -30.16 13.99
C ILE A 128 -33.49 -30.22 12.57
N ARG A 129 -34.59 -30.95 12.36
CA ARG A 129 -35.31 -31.02 11.08
C ARG A 129 -35.75 -29.64 10.60
N GLY A 130 -36.37 -28.84 11.47
CA GLY A 130 -36.80 -27.48 11.14
C GLY A 130 -35.64 -26.57 10.71
N GLY A 131 -34.49 -26.66 11.39
CA GLY A 131 -33.30 -25.89 11.03
C GLY A 131 -32.69 -26.34 9.70
N MET A 132 -32.46 -27.65 9.54
CA MET A 132 -31.88 -28.21 8.30
C MET A 132 -32.76 -27.94 7.08
N CYS A 133 -34.06 -28.23 7.17
CA CYS A 133 -34.98 -28.00 6.05
C CYS A 133 -35.26 -26.52 5.81
N GLY A 134 -35.21 -25.67 6.84
CA GLY A 134 -35.30 -24.22 6.68
C GLY A 134 -34.10 -23.62 5.95
N MET A 135 -32.91 -24.21 6.08
CA MET A 135 -31.74 -23.80 5.28
C MET A 135 -31.87 -24.25 3.82
N LEU A 136 -32.19 -25.52 3.57
CA LEU A 136 -32.32 -26.04 2.20
C LEU A 136 -33.47 -25.36 1.43
N GLY A 137 -34.60 -25.08 2.10
CA GLY A 137 -35.77 -24.46 1.48
C GLY A 137 -35.59 -23.00 1.06
N ARG A 138 -34.52 -22.32 1.51
CA ARG A 138 -34.18 -20.94 1.12
C ARG A 138 -33.25 -20.85 -0.09
N VAL A 139 -32.80 -21.98 -0.62
CA VAL A 139 -31.99 -22.03 -1.83
C VAL A 139 -32.89 -21.83 -3.05
N ASP A 140 -32.59 -20.81 -3.84
CA ASP A 140 -33.38 -20.37 -5.00
C ASP A 140 -32.46 -20.26 -6.24
N MET A 141 -32.54 -21.24 -7.14
CA MET A 141 -31.71 -21.26 -8.36
C MET A 141 -32.07 -20.17 -9.38
N SER A 142 -33.20 -19.47 -9.22
CA SER A 142 -33.51 -18.30 -10.05
C SER A 142 -32.70 -17.06 -9.64
N ARG A 143 -32.10 -17.08 -8.44
CA ARG A 143 -31.20 -16.04 -7.96
C ARG A 143 -29.76 -16.46 -8.20
N ASN A 144 -28.98 -15.56 -8.82
CA ASN A 144 -27.53 -15.67 -8.80
C ASN A 144 -27.02 -14.92 -7.57
N ALA A 145 -26.39 -15.65 -6.63
CA ALA A 145 -25.82 -15.05 -5.42
C ALA A 145 -24.72 -14.01 -5.71
N ALA A 146 -24.26 -13.90 -6.96
CA ALA A 146 -23.32 -12.88 -7.44
C ALA A 146 -23.96 -11.48 -7.68
N ALA A 147 -25.29 -11.34 -7.64
CA ALA A 147 -25.99 -10.14 -8.12
C ALA A 147 -26.68 -9.28 -7.05
N GLY A 148 -26.64 -9.63 -5.77
CA GLY A 148 -27.30 -8.83 -4.74
C GLY A 148 -26.83 -9.12 -3.34
N ALA A 149 -26.72 -8.04 -2.55
CA ALA A 149 -26.28 -7.93 -1.17
C ALA A 149 -24.77 -7.87 -0.95
N ASP A 150 -24.41 -6.82 -0.21
CA ASP A 150 -23.13 -6.50 0.39
C ASP A 150 -22.45 -7.73 1.00
N VAL A 151 -21.61 -8.40 0.22
CA VAL A 151 -20.65 -9.35 0.76
C VAL A 151 -19.53 -8.51 1.38
N ALA A 152 -19.70 -8.16 2.65
CA ALA A 152 -18.57 -8.15 3.57
C ALA A 152 -18.00 -9.57 3.50
N THR A 153 -16.95 -9.73 2.69
CA THR A 153 -16.18 -10.95 2.58
C THR A 153 -15.75 -11.34 3.99
N ALA A 154 -16.26 -12.46 4.50
CA ALA A 154 -15.57 -13.16 5.57
C ALA A 154 -14.13 -13.34 5.09
N PRO A 155 -13.13 -12.91 5.87
CA PRO A 155 -11.76 -12.88 5.40
C PRO A 155 -11.36 -14.29 4.96
N ALA A 156 -10.95 -14.43 3.70
CA ALA A 156 -10.30 -15.65 3.25
C ALA A 156 -9.16 -15.97 4.23
N ALA A 157 -8.92 -17.26 4.50
CA ALA A 157 -7.81 -17.67 5.36
C ALA A 157 -6.54 -16.91 4.93
N PRO A 158 -5.80 -16.29 5.87
CA PRO A 158 -4.69 -15.44 5.52
C PRO A 158 -3.72 -16.19 4.61
N PRO A 159 -3.26 -15.56 3.51
CA PRO A 159 -2.38 -16.23 2.56
C PRO A 159 -1.14 -16.74 3.28
N ALA A 160 -0.74 -17.98 2.99
CA ALA A 160 0.45 -18.59 3.59
C ALA A 160 1.67 -17.68 3.38
N ASP A 161 2.42 -17.43 4.44
CA ASP A 161 3.63 -16.59 4.40
C ASP A 161 4.64 -17.17 3.39
N PRO A 162 4.96 -16.47 2.28
CA PRO A 162 5.88 -16.98 1.26
C PRO A 162 7.33 -17.07 1.76
N PHE A 163 7.63 -16.49 2.92
CA PHE A 163 8.95 -16.47 3.52
C PHE A 163 9.07 -17.42 4.72
N GLN A 164 8.19 -18.42 4.81
CA GLN A 164 8.26 -19.42 5.87
C GLN A 164 9.67 -20.05 5.97
N GLY A 165 10.27 -19.99 7.16
CA GLY A 165 11.62 -20.51 7.42
C GLY A 165 12.77 -19.53 7.11
N VAL A 166 12.47 -18.33 6.62
CA VAL A 166 13.45 -17.25 6.45
C VAL A 166 13.44 -16.36 7.69
N SER A 167 14.62 -15.94 8.18
CA SER A 167 14.71 -15.03 9.33
C SER A 167 14.14 -13.65 9.01
N THR A 168 13.69 -12.90 10.02
CA THR A 168 13.18 -11.52 9.87
C THR A 168 14.17 -10.62 9.11
N PHE A 169 15.47 -10.75 9.43
CA PHE A 169 16.55 -10.04 8.72
C PHE A 169 16.65 -10.45 7.25
N GLY A 170 16.50 -11.74 6.96
CA GLY A 170 16.51 -12.29 5.60
C GLY A 170 15.34 -11.79 4.76
N VAL A 171 14.13 -11.82 5.31
CA VAL A 171 12.92 -11.31 4.63
C VAL A 171 13.05 -9.81 4.35
N CYS A 172 13.47 -9.04 5.36
CA CYS A 172 13.76 -7.62 5.18
C CYS A 172 14.73 -7.37 4.03
N THR A 173 15.80 -8.17 3.96
CA THR A 173 16.84 -8.06 2.94
C THR A 173 16.32 -8.39 1.54
N TYR A 174 15.49 -9.42 1.39
CA TYR A 174 14.92 -9.80 0.10
C TYR A 174 13.88 -8.79 -0.42
N ASN A 175 13.11 -8.20 0.50
CA ASN A 175 12.12 -7.16 0.18
C ASN A 175 12.72 -5.75 0.08
N PHE A 176 13.99 -5.56 0.46
CA PHE A 176 14.63 -4.25 0.42
C PHE A 176 14.73 -3.74 -1.02
N ARG A 177 14.29 -2.50 -1.23
CA ARG A 177 14.26 -1.84 -2.53
C ARG A 177 14.93 -0.49 -2.45
N VAL A 178 15.55 -0.13 -3.56
CA VAL A 178 16.10 1.19 -3.84
C VAL A 178 15.38 1.67 -5.09
N ALA A 179 14.62 2.76 -4.97
CA ALA A 179 14.10 3.49 -6.10
C ALA A 179 14.96 4.75 -6.28
N LEU A 180 15.44 4.96 -7.50
CA LEU A 180 16.14 6.17 -7.90
C LEU A 180 15.12 7.15 -8.42
N ASP A 181 14.99 8.30 -7.77
CA ASP A 181 14.39 9.47 -8.38
C ASP A 181 15.46 10.56 -8.46
N GLY A 182 15.83 10.92 -9.69
CA GLY A 182 16.88 11.89 -10.00
C GLY A 182 16.60 13.32 -9.50
N VAL A 183 15.37 13.60 -9.04
CA VAL A 183 14.95 14.93 -8.57
C VAL A 183 14.68 14.95 -7.07
N VAL A 184 14.09 13.88 -6.51
CA VAL A 184 13.73 13.83 -5.08
C VAL A 184 14.70 13.04 -4.17
N GLY A 185 15.65 12.29 -4.74
CA GLY A 185 16.69 11.55 -4.02
C GLY A 185 16.52 10.03 -4.08
N ARG A 186 17.36 9.27 -3.36
CA ARG A 186 17.20 7.81 -3.27
C ARG A 186 16.15 7.45 -2.23
N HIS A 187 15.18 6.64 -2.64
CA HIS A 187 14.13 6.10 -1.79
C HIS A 187 14.40 4.64 -1.48
N TYR A 188 14.18 4.25 -0.23
CA TYR A 188 14.37 2.89 0.23
C TYR A 188 13.10 2.38 0.87
N THR A 189 12.68 1.18 0.49
CA THR A 189 11.50 0.56 1.09
C THR A 189 11.76 -0.90 1.39
N THR A 190 11.12 -1.40 2.43
CA THR A 190 11.04 -2.84 2.72
C THR A 190 9.81 -3.09 3.58
N TRP A 191 9.45 -4.35 3.71
CA TRP A 191 8.43 -4.77 4.66
C TRP A 191 8.67 -6.23 5.05
N VAL A 192 8.19 -6.60 6.23
CA VAL A 192 8.42 -7.91 6.83
C VAL A 192 7.16 -8.35 7.58
N PRO A 193 6.65 -9.58 7.33
CA PRO A 193 5.64 -10.18 8.18
C PRO A 193 6.23 -10.43 9.58
N VAL A 194 5.52 -10.00 10.61
CA VAL A 194 5.88 -10.25 12.01
C VAL A 194 4.82 -11.11 12.68
N LYS A 195 5.27 -12.18 13.34
CA LYS A 195 4.39 -13.09 14.10
C LYS A 195 4.50 -12.77 15.58
N ASN A 196 3.36 -12.63 16.25
CA ASN A 196 3.27 -12.51 17.71
C ASN A 196 4.01 -11.28 18.29
N VAL A 197 4.16 -10.21 17.50
CA VAL A 197 4.79 -8.96 17.95
C VAL A 197 3.69 -7.92 18.16
N ASN A 198 3.53 -7.46 19.41
CA ASN A 198 2.70 -6.30 19.69
C ASN A 198 3.34 -5.03 19.08
N PRO A 199 2.61 -4.26 18.25
CA PRO A 199 3.16 -3.06 17.60
C PRO A 199 3.64 -1.98 18.57
N ASN A 200 2.96 -1.79 19.70
CA ASN A 200 3.39 -0.81 20.70
C ASN A 200 4.70 -1.22 21.35
N ASP A 201 4.85 -2.49 21.71
CA ASP A 201 6.09 -2.99 22.32
C ASP A 201 7.26 -2.93 21.33
N ALA A 202 7.01 -3.23 20.05
CA ALA A 202 8.03 -3.12 19.01
C ALA A 202 8.42 -1.66 18.73
N ALA A 203 7.47 -0.73 18.76
CA ALA A 203 7.76 0.70 18.66
C ALA A 203 8.61 1.19 19.85
N GLU A 204 8.28 0.78 21.07
CA GLU A 204 9.09 1.11 22.25
C GLU A 204 10.50 0.51 22.16
N ARG A 205 10.62 -0.78 21.77
CA ARG A 205 11.92 -1.41 21.51
C ARG A 205 12.74 -0.63 20.49
N LEU A 206 12.13 -0.22 19.38
CA LEU A 206 12.79 0.58 18.35
C LEU A 206 13.29 1.92 18.90
N ILE A 207 12.49 2.63 19.69
CA ILE A 207 12.90 3.89 20.32
C ILE A 207 14.13 3.67 21.23
N GLN A 208 14.13 2.60 22.02
CA GLN A 208 15.28 2.27 22.89
C GLN A 208 16.53 1.92 22.07
N ILE A 209 16.39 1.10 21.03
CA ILE A 209 17.48 0.73 20.11
C ILE A 209 18.05 1.97 19.42
N ALA A 210 17.18 2.84 18.90
CA ALA A 210 17.58 4.07 18.22
C ALA A 210 18.35 5.00 19.17
N LYS A 211 17.87 5.18 20.41
CA LYS A 211 18.58 5.97 21.44
C LYS A 211 19.94 5.36 21.79
N ALA A 212 20.02 4.04 21.97
CA ALA A 212 21.28 3.34 22.24
C ALA A 212 22.28 3.49 21.09
N ALA A 213 21.78 3.52 19.85
CA ALA A 213 22.56 3.79 18.65
C ALA A 213 22.87 5.28 18.41
N LYS A 214 22.53 6.17 19.35
CA LYS A 214 22.69 7.65 19.25
C LYS A 214 21.99 8.25 18.03
N LEU A 215 20.88 7.64 17.63
CA LEU A 215 19.95 8.18 16.63
C LEU A 215 18.88 9.02 17.34
N ASN A 216 18.17 9.84 16.58
CA ASN A 216 17.12 10.71 17.11
C ASN A 216 15.74 10.18 16.73
N PRO A 217 15.11 9.32 17.55
CA PRO A 217 13.73 8.90 17.33
C PRO A 217 12.76 10.02 17.68
N GLU A 218 11.78 10.24 16.81
CA GLU A 218 10.60 11.07 17.07
C GLU A 218 9.58 10.30 17.95
N PRO A 219 8.65 11.00 18.62
CA PRO A 219 7.55 10.35 19.33
C PRO A 219 6.77 9.41 18.41
N LYS A 220 6.35 8.26 18.93
CA LYS A 220 5.49 7.34 18.16
C LYS A 220 4.15 8.00 17.83
N GLU A 221 3.68 7.76 16.62
CA GLU A 221 2.37 8.19 16.15
C GLU A 221 1.47 6.96 15.97
N GLN A 222 0.21 7.06 16.38
CA GLN A 222 -0.76 5.97 16.24
C GLN A 222 -2.02 6.45 15.52
N HIS A 223 -2.43 5.68 14.50
CA HIS A 223 -3.57 5.94 13.62
C HIS A 223 -4.32 4.62 13.42
N GLY A 224 -5.45 4.44 14.11
CA GLY A 224 -6.13 3.14 14.16
C GLY A 224 -5.19 2.01 14.58
N THR A 225 -5.00 1.03 13.70
CA THR A 225 -4.13 -0.15 13.90
C THR A 225 -2.69 0.05 13.41
N LEU A 226 -2.38 1.22 12.84
CA LEU A 226 -1.04 1.59 12.39
C LEU A 226 -0.31 2.38 13.49
N THR A 227 0.87 1.91 13.88
CA THR A 227 1.81 2.63 14.74
C THR A 227 3.05 2.98 13.93
N SER A 228 3.48 4.24 13.91
CA SER A 228 4.72 4.64 13.25
C SER A 228 5.70 5.33 14.16
N VAL A 229 6.99 5.08 13.90
CA VAL A 229 8.12 5.75 14.55
C VAL A 229 9.06 6.24 13.46
N THR A 230 9.39 7.52 13.48
CA THR A 230 10.42 8.09 12.62
C THR A 230 11.74 8.14 13.39
N VAL A 231 12.80 7.60 12.81
CA VAL A 231 14.17 7.71 13.31
C VAL A 231 14.95 8.62 12.38
N VAL A 232 15.45 9.72 12.91
CA VAL A 232 16.29 10.65 12.16
C VAL A 232 17.74 10.23 12.31
N GLN A 233 18.34 9.78 11.20
CA GLN A 233 19.70 9.28 11.15
C GLN A 233 20.67 10.40 10.71
N PRO A 234 21.75 10.66 11.46
CA PRO A 234 22.84 11.50 11.01
C PRO A 234 23.75 10.72 10.05
N LEU A 235 24.16 11.33 8.93
CA LEU A 235 25.27 10.83 8.13
C LEU A 235 26.61 11.34 8.67
N PRO A 236 27.71 10.56 8.56
CA PRO A 236 29.05 11.10 8.72
C PRO A 236 29.25 12.19 7.66
N ALA A 237 29.38 13.43 8.12
CA ALA A 237 29.51 14.59 7.27
C ALA A 237 30.95 14.76 6.77
N ALA A 238 31.12 15.25 5.54
CA ALA A 238 32.29 16.08 5.22
C ALA A 238 32.32 17.28 6.21
N PRO A 239 33.48 17.88 6.51
CA PRO A 239 33.58 18.90 7.55
C PRO A 239 32.58 20.05 7.31
N GLY A 240 31.59 20.20 8.20
CA GLY A 240 30.72 21.39 8.27
C GLY A 240 29.20 21.22 8.10
N ALA A 241 28.66 20.05 7.72
CA ALA A 241 27.20 19.90 7.57
C ALA A 241 26.65 18.56 8.07
N LYS A 242 25.99 18.53 9.23
CA LYS A 242 25.22 17.36 9.70
C LYS A 242 24.00 17.14 8.80
N ALA A 243 24.18 16.45 7.68
CA ALA A 243 23.08 16.08 6.81
C ALA A 243 22.37 14.87 7.42
N THR A 244 21.16 15.07 7.94
CA THR A 244 20.31 13.99 8.48
C THR A 244 19.29 13.53 7.45
N PHE A 245 18.78 12.31 7.61
CA PHE A 245 17.64 11.84 6.82
C PHE A 245 16.69 10.98 7.68
N PRO A 246 15.38 10.97 7.38
CA PRO A 246 14.41 10.23 8.15
C PRO A 246 14.27 8.78 7.66
N ILE A 247 14.05 7.86 8.61
CA ILE A 247 13.64 6.47 8.39
C ILE A 247 12.34 6.25 9.15
N ARG A 248 11.26 5.91 8.45
CA ARG A 248 9.94 5.71 9.03
C ARG A 248 9.65 4.22 9.11
N PHE A 249 9.43 3.74 10.33
CA PHE A 249 8.99 2.39 10.63
C PHE A 249 7.49 2.43 10.87
N MET A 250 6.75 1.56 10.18
CA MET A 250 5.29 1.50 10.16
C MET A 250 4.87 0.09 10.54
N LEU A 251 4.28 -0.06 11.72
CA LEU A 251 3.84 -1.33 12.29
C LEU A 251 2.33 -1.40 12.20
N GLU A 252 1.82 -2.33 11.41
CA GLU A 252 0.39 -2.47 11.17
C GLU A 252 -0.13 -3.75 11.81
N ASP A 253 -0.89 -3.58 12.91
CA ASP A 253 -1.37 -4.67 13.76
C ASP A 253 -2.30 -5.62 13.00
N ALA A 254 -3.23 -5.08 12.21
CA ALA A 254 -4.21 -5.87 11.48
C ALA A 254 -3.53 -6.82 10.47
N LEU A 255 -2.43 -6.36 9.88
CA LEU A 255 -1.65 -7.13 8.92
C LEU A 255 -0.66 -8.08 9.59
N GLY A 256 -0.12 -7.69 10.75
CA GLY A 256 1.08 -8.29 11.32
C GLY A 256 2.29 -8.02 10.44
N VAL A 257 2.50 -6.75 10.04
CA VAL A 257 3.58 -6.34 9.13
C VAL A 257 4.32 -5.13 9.68
N ILE A 258 5.64 -5.14 9.56
CA ILE A 258 6.49 -3.95 9.68
C ILE A 258 6.85 -3.51 8.28
N SER A 259 6.51 -2.28 7.89
CA SER A 259 6.97 -1.60 6.68
C SER A 259 7.97 -0.51 7.06
N VAL A 260 8.99 -0.32 6.24
CA VAL A 260 9.99 0.73 6.41
C VAL A 260 10.09 1.53 5.13
N ALA A 261 10.13 2.85 5.28
CA ALA A 261 10.52 3.78 4.23
C ALA A 261 11.73 4.58 4.73
N ALA A 262 12.71 4.86 3.86
CA ALA A 262 13.79 5.82 4.07
C ALA A 262 13.93 6.69 2.82
N ARG A 263 14.33 7.95 2.99
CA ARG A 263 14.63 8.84 1.86
C ARG A 263 15.89 9.64 2.14
N LEU A 264 16.90 9.47 1.30
CA LEU A 264 18.08 10.32 1.30
C LEU A 264 17.76 11.64 0.59
N ASN A 265 18.35 12.74 1.07
CA ASN A 265 18.29 14.00 0.36
C ASN A 265 19.01 13.88 -1.01
N PRO A 266 18.63 14.68 -2.03
CA PRO A 266 19.18 14.56 -3.39
C PRO A 266 20.71 14.64 -3.54
N LYS A 267 21.43 15.13 -2.52
CA LYS A 267 22.90 15.26 -2.49
C LYS A 267 23.59 14.30 -1.52
N GLN A 268 22.82 13.44 -0.86
CA GLN A 268 23.35 12.45 0.07
C GLN A 268 23.59 11.14 -0.68
N GLU A 269 24.82 10.66 -0.60
CA GLU A 269 25.17 9.33 -1.03
C GLU A 269 25.48 8.48 0.19
N MET A 270 25.00 7.24 0.16
CA MET A 270 25.37 6.23 1.13
C MET A 270 25.43 4.88 0.42
N ASP A 271 26.30 4.01 0.93
CA ASP A 271 26.36 2.64 0.46
C ASP A 271 25.02 1.93 0.76
N ASP A 272 24.36 1.46 -0.30
CA ASP A 272 23.03 0.84 -0.20
C ASP A 272 23.07 -0.45 0.65
N GLU A 273 24.19 -1.16 0.67
CA GLU A 273 24.35 -2.37 1.47
C GLU A 273 24.49 -2.05 2.96
N VAL A 274 25.23 -1.00 3.31
CA VAL A 274 25.33 -0.47 4.67
C VAL A 274 23.95 -0.04 5.18
N LEU A 275 23.21 0.76 4.41
CA LEU A 275 21.88 1.21 4.80
C LEU A 275 20.92 0.03 4.98
N ARG A 276 20.93 -0.92 4.04
CA ARG A 276 20.12 -2.14 4.12
C ARG A 276 20.42 -2.91 5.40
N LYS A 277 21.69 -3.14 5.74
CA LYS A 277 22.09 -3.85 6.96
C LYS A 277 21.63 -3.13 8.22
N GLN A 278 21.75 -1.80 8.26
CA GLN A 278 21.27 -1.00 9.38
C GLN A 278 19.75 -1.07 9.55
N ILE A 279 18.99 -0.84 8.46
CA ILE A 279 17.52 -0.91 8.49
C ILE A 279 17.06 -2.31 8.88
N CYS A 280 17.57 -3.35 8.22
CA CYS A 280 17.13 -4.72 8.50
C CYS A 280 17.59 -5.23 9.87
N GLY A 281 18.72 -4.73 10.38
CA GLY A 281 19.14 -4.98 11.76
C GLY A 281 18.17 -4.36 12.78
N MET A 282 17.74 -3.11 12.57
CA MET A 282 16.72 -2.47 13.40
C MET A 282 15.38 -3.21 13.33
N VAL A 283 14.94 -3.63 12.14
CA VAL A 283 13.71 -4.42 11.95
C VAL A 283 13.76 -5.76 12.67
N ALA A 284 14.89 -6.48 12.57
CA ALA A 284 15.07 -7.74 13.27
C ALA A 284 15.06 -7.53 14.80
N ALA A 285 15.77 -6.53 15.30
CA ALA A 285 15.84 -6.23 16.72
C ALA A 285 14.49 -5.79 17.31
N MET A 286 13.71 -4.95 16.62
CA MET A 286 12.37 -4.54 17.10
C MET A 286 11.36 -5.70 17.08
N ALA A 287 11.53 -6.66 16.16
CA ALA A 287 10.76 -7.89 16.10
C ALA A 287 11.18 -8.93 17.16
N GLY A 288 12.23 -8.64 17.96
CA GLY A 288 12.74 -9.55 18.98
C GLY A 288 13.55 -10.73 18.43
N ALA A 289 14.07 -10.62 17.21
CA ALA A 289 14.91 -11.67 16.62
C ALA A 289 16.26 -11.78 17.37
N PRO A 290 16.76 -12.99 17.63
CA PRO A 290 18.06 -13.19 18.26
C PRO A 290 19.20 -12.71 17.36
N LEU A 291 20.32 -12.27 17.96
CA LEU A 291 21.50 -11.79 17.22
C LEU A 291 22.04 -12.81 16.19
N SER A 292 21.83 -14.11 16.44
CA SER A 292 22.20 -15.19 15.52
C SER A 292 21.48 -15.12 14.17
N GLU A 293 20.34 -14.43 14.09
CA GLU A 293 19.54 -14.24 12.87
C GLU A 293 19.99 -13.04 12.01
N LEU A 294 20.94 -12.22 12.47
CA LEU A 294 21.49 -11.07 11.73
C LEU A 294 22.52 -11.44 10.65
N LYS A 295 22.61 -12.73 10.30
CA LYS A 295 23.52 -13.19 9.24
C LYS A 295 22.94 -12.82 7.88
N ASP A 296 23.82 -12.35 6.97
CA ASP A 296 23.41 -12.06 5.60
C ASP A 296 22.80 -13.31 4.95
N PRO A 297 21.60 -13.21 4.36
CA PRO A 297 21.02 -14.32 3.63
C PRO A 297 21.81 -14.61 2.34
N PRO A 298 21.66 -15.80 1.74
CA PRO A 298 22.28 -16.12 0.46
C PRO A 298 21.99 -15.04 -0.61
N LYS A 299 23.03 -14.65 -1.36
CA LYS A 299 22.87 -13.69 -2.46
C LYS A 299 21.96 -14.29 -3.53
N LEU A 300 20.83 -13.63 -3.79
CA LEU A 300 19.93 -13.98 -4.89
C LEU A 300 20.42 -13.36 -6.21
N THR A 301 20.18 -14.06 -7.32
CA THR A 301 20.33 -13.50 -8.67
C THR A 301 19.37 -12.33 -8.88
N LYS A 302 19.63 -11.45 -9.86
CA LYS A 302 18.75 -10.31 -10.17
C LYS A 302 17.30 -10.75 -10.42
N GLN A 303 17.11 -11.83 -11.18
CA GLN A 303 15.80 -12.40 -11.46
C GLN A 303 15.10 -12.90 -10.19
N ARG A 304 15.78 -13.70 -9.37
CA ARG A 304 15.20 -14.21 -8.11
C ARG A 304 14.89 -13.10 -7.10
N LYS A 305 15.67 -12.02 -7.07
CA LYS A 305 15.34 -10.82 -6.26
C LYS A 305 14.03 -10.20 -6.70
N LEU A 306 13.79 -10.10 -8.01
CA LEU A 306 12.55 -9.55 -8.57
C LEU A 306 11.36 -10.46 -8.25
N GLU A 307 11.49 -11.76 -8.50
CA GLU A 307 10.47 -12.78 -8.18
C GLU A 307 10.10 -12.79 -6.70
N SER A 308 11.09 -12.73 -5.81
CA SER A 308 10.89 -12.67 -4.36
C SER A 308 10.06 -11.45 -3.95
N TRP A 309 10.25 -10.31 -4.61
CA TRP A 309 9.50 -9.10 -4.30
C TRP A 309 8.11 -9.10 -4.89
N HIS A 310 7.92 -9.56 -6.12
CA HIS A 310 6.57 -9.77 -6.66
C HIS A 310 5.78 -10.70 -5.75
N THR A 311 6.35 -11.84 -5.37
CA THR A 311 5.76 -12.80 -4.44
C THR A 311 5.39 -12.14 -3.11
N GLY A 312 6.28 -11.30 -2.59
CA GLY A 312 6.02 -10.61 -1.35
C GLY A 312 4.91 -9.56 -1.48
N MET A 313 4.97 -8.70 -2.49
CA MET A 313 3.96 -7.65 -2.73
C MET A 313 2.58 -8.26 -2.98
N ASP A 314 2.54 -9.36 -3.73
CA ASP A 314 1.35 -10.17 -3.93
C ASP A 314 0.75 -10.68 -2.61
N TRP A 315 1.61 -11.20 -1.72
CA TRP A 315 1.21 -11.58 -0.37
C TRP A 315 0.72 -10.40 0.45
N LEU A 316 1.40 -9.24 0.40
CA LEU A 316 1.02 -8.05 1.16
C LEU A 316 -0.38 -7.54 0.75
N ILE A 317 -0.64 -7.44 -0.54
CA ILE A 317 -1.96 -7.01 -1.07
C ILE A 317 -3.04 -8.02 -0.65
N SER A 318 -2.78 -9.32 -0.84
CA SER A 318 -3.71 -10.39 -0.46
C SER A 318 -3.98 -10.43 1.05
N ARG A 319 -2.93 -10.28 1.87
CA ARG A 319 -3.01 -10.20 3.33
C ARG A 319 -3.81 -8.99 3.78
N SER A 320 -3.70 -7.87 3.08
CA SER A 320 -4.38 -6.63 3.45
C SER A 320 -5.88 -6.72 3.33
N VAL A 321 -6.36 -7.25 2.21
CA VAL A 321 -7.79 -7.48 2.00
C VAL A 321 -8.33 -8.52 3.00
N THR A 322 -7.59 -9.61 3.24
CA THR A 322 -7.99 -10.63 4.24
C THR A 322 -7.87 -10.16 5.69
N ALA A 323 -7.14 -9.09 5.97
CA ALA A 323 -7.09 -8.47 7.30
C ALA A 323 -8.20 -7.43 7.53
N GLY A 324 -9.11 -7.24 6.56
CA GLY A 324 -10.19 -6.27 6.64
C GLY A 324 -9.79 -4.83 6.29
N LYS A 325 -8.56 -4.61 5.80
CA LYS A 325 -8.19 -3.36 5.11
C LYS A 325 -8.82 -3.33 3.72
N SER A 326 -8.75 -2.18 3.07
CA SER A 326 -9.26 -1.98 1.72
C SER A 326 -8.14 -1.60 0.77
N LEU A 327 -8.30 -1.98 -0.50
CA LEU A 327 -7.41 -1.58 -1.58
C LEU A 327 -8.06 -0.45 -2.39
N VAL A 328 -7.38 0.68 -2.52
CA VAL A 328 -7.84 1.80 -3.36
C VAL A 328 -6.80 2.08 -4.42
N VAL A 329 -7.20 2.01 -5.69
CA VAL A 329 -6.34 2.33 -6.83
C VAL A 329 -6.80 3.65 -7.46
N VAL A 330 -5.86 4.59 -7.62
CA VAL A 330 -6.15 5.95 -8.08
C VAL A 330 -5.16 6.35 -9.18
N PRO A 331 -5.63 6.80 -10.36
CA PRO A 331 -4.75 7.37 -11.37
C PRO A 331 -4.29 8.78 -11.01
N ALA A 332 -3.09 9.14 -11.45
CA ALA A 332 -2.57 10.50 -11.50
C ALA A 332 -1.96 10.75 -12.90
N VAL A 333 -1.49 11.98 -13.13
CA VAL A 333 -0.81 12.36 -14.38
C VAL A 333 0.45 11.49 -14.54
N ASN A 334 0.61 10.90 -15.72
CA ASN A 334 1.86 10.27 -16.11
C ASN A 334 2.85 11.34 -16.62
N LEU A 335 3.88 11.65 -15.83
CA LEU A 335 4.86 12.68 -16.20
C LEU A 335 5.72 12.29 -17.41
N ASP A 336 6.03 11.02 -17.60
CA ASP A 336 6.81 10.53 -18.76
C ASP A 336 6.06 10.76 -20.08
N LYS A 337 4.73 10.80 -20.01
CA LYS A 337 3.87 11.14 -21.16
C LYS A 337 3.65 12.64 -21.30
N LYS A 338 3.67 13.40 -20.20
CA LYS A 338 3.46 14.84 -20.20
C LYS A 338 4.71 15.61 -20.65
N TYR A 339 5.89 15.08 -20.33
CA TYR A 339 7.18 15.67 -20.64
C TYR A 339 7.98 14.67 -21.46
N THR A 340 8.08 14.93 -22.77
CA THR A 340 8.73 14.01 -23.71
C THR A 340 10.11 14.52 -24.12
N GLY A 341 11.06 13.61 -24.38
CA GLY A 341 12.44 13.98 -24.69
C GLY A 341 13.06 14.80 -23.56
N ASP A 342 13.61 15.97 -23.90
CA ASP A 342 14.28 16.86 -22.94
C ASP A 342 13.32 17.89 -22.31
N GLU A 343 12.00 17.72 -22.44
CA GLU A 343 11.02 18.65 -21.86
C GLU A 343 11.08 18.73 -20.33
N SER A 344 11.44 17.63 -19.64
CA SER A 344 11.66 17.65 -18.19
C SER A 344 12.83 18.56 -17.79
N ILE A 345 13.77 18.81 -18.70
CA ILE A 345 14.92 19.70 -18.52
C ILE A 345 14.58 21.12 -18.96
N THR A 346 14.03 21.29 -20.16
CA THR A 346 13.72 22.60 -20.74
C THR A 346 12.55 23.29 -20.04
N LYS A 347 11.57 22.53 -19.54
CA LYS A 347 10.41 23.00 -18.74
C LYS A 347 10.53 22.60 -17.27
N LYS A 348 11.77 22.52 -16.74
CA LYS A 348 12.07 22.01 -15.39
C LYS A 348 11.20 22.56 -14.26
N TRP A 349 10.78 23.82 -14.29
CA TRP A 349 9.93 24.39 -13.24
C TRP A 349 8.48 23.93 -13.32
N ALA A 350 7.94 23.78 -14.54
CA ALA A 350 6.63 23.18 -14.73
C ALA A 350 6.67 21.70 -14.36
N PHE A 351 7.70 20.97 -14.81
CA PHE A 351 7.92 19.58 -14.46
C PHE A 351 7.99 19.38 -12.94
N ARG A 352 8.79 20.21 -12.24
CA ARG A 352 8.88 20.17 -10.79
C ARG A 352 7.57 20.51 -10.09
N THR A 353 6.84 21.49 -10.60
CA THR A 353 5.53 21.86 -10.05
C THR A 353 4.57 20.69 -10.14
N ASP A 354 4.50 20.04 -11.30
CA ASP A 354 3.66 18.88 -11.51
C ASP A 354 4.11 17.67 -10.69
N MET A 355 5.42 17.43 -10.61
CA MET A 355 6.05 16.36 -9.82
C MET A 355 5.75 16.50 -8.34
N THR A 356 5.58 17.72 -7.83
CA THR A 356 5.29 17.94 -6.41
C THR A 356 3.81 18.11 -6.10
N ALA A 357 2.96 18.03 -7.13
CA ALA A 357 1.53 18.27 -7.05
C ALA A 357 0.78 17.04 -6.51
N THR A 358 0.22 17.16 -5.32
CA THR A 358 -0.42 16.06 -4.59
C THR A 358 -1.79 16.48 -4.11
N THR A 359 -2.81 15.67 -4.37
CA THR A 359 -4.15 15.78 -3.75
C THR A 359 -4.20 14.97 -2.47
N ILE A 360 -4.79 15.56 -1.42
CA ILE A 360 -4.90 14.96 -0.09
C ILE A 360 -6.33 14.46 0.10
N TRP A 361 -6.48 13.15 0.29
CA TRP A 361 -7.71 12.50 0.74
C TRP A 361 -7.61 12.15 2.22
N GLN A 362 -8.65 12.43 2.98
CA GLN A 362 -8.67 12.22 4.42
C GLN A 362 -9.89 11.39 4.80
N ASN A 363 -9.71 10.38 5.66
CA ASN A 363 -10.82 9.61 6.20
C ASN A 363 -11.64 10.49 7.17
N LYS A 364 -12.97 10.50 7.00
CA LYS A 364 -13.89 11.29 7.83
C LYS A 364 -13.91 10.84 9.29
N ALA A 365 -13.80 9.54 9.54
CA ALA A 365 -13.87 8.98 10.88
C ALA A 365 -12.51 9.03 11.60
N GLU A 366 -11.42 8.93 10.85
CA GLU A 366 -10.04 8.99 11.35
C GLU A 366 -9.24 10.03 10.56
N PRO A 367 -9.27 11.32 10.97
CA PRO A 367 -8.62 12.40 10.20
C PRO A 367 -7.12 12.23 10.01
N ARG A 368 -6.46 11.34 10.76
CA ARG A 368 -5.04 11.06 10.58
C ARG A 368 -4.76 9.99 9.51
N ASP A 369 -5.77 9.25 9.08
CA ASP A 369 -5.70 8.34 7.93
C ASP A 369 -5.87 9.14 6.63
N VAL A 370 -4.75 9.32 5.92
CA VAL A 370 -4.64 10.24 4.80
C VAL A 370 -3.96 9.56 3.62
N MET A 371 -4.61 9.58 2.45
CA MET A 371 -3.98 9.22 1.19
C MET A 371 -3.51 10.48 0.48
N ARG A 372 -2.28 10.45 -0.02
CA ARG A 372 -1.68 11.50 -0.83
C ARG A 372 -1.47 10.96 -2.22
N VAL A 373 -2.18 11.54 -3.19
CA VAL A 373 -2.20 11.07 -4.59
C VAL A 373 -1.60 12.15 -5.47
N GLY A 374 -0.48 11.85 -6.09
CA GLY A 374 0.26 12.72 -7.00
C GLY A 374 1.45 11.95 -7.58
N PRO A 375 2.11 12.47 -8.62
CA PRO A 375 3.34 11.90 -9.13
C PRO A 375 4.53 12.07 -8.17
N ASP A 376 4.36 12.83 -7.07
CA ASP A 376 5.38 12.93 -6.01
C ASP A 376 5.44 11.61 -5.26
N GLU A 377 6.65 11.08 -5.09
CA GLU A 377 6.89 9.94 -4.21
C GLU A 377 7.48 10.44 -2.88
N ARG A 378 6.84 11.40 -2.19
CA ARG A 378 7.44 11.94 -0.97
C ARG A 378 7.67 10.82 0.05
N PHE A 379 8.68 11.02 0.90
CA PHE A 379 9.03 10.06 1.95
C PHE A 379 7.83 9.54 2.77
N TYR A 380 6.89 10.43 3.12
CA TYR A 380 5.69 10.08 3.89
C TYR A 380 4.56 9.44 3.05
N GLU A 381 4.73 9.38 1.74
CA GLU A 381 3.74 8.93 0.76
C GLU A 381 4.03 7.51 0.25
N VAL A 382 5.06 6.85 0.77
CA VAL A 382 5.46 5.49 0.37
C VAL A 382 5.32 4.50 1.54
N GLY A 383 4.93 3.26 1.22
CA GLY A 383 4.75 2.17 2.19
C GLY A 383 3.34 2.16 2.77
N LEU A 384 3.15 1.52 3.93
CA LEU A 384 1.80 1.32 4.51
C LEU A 384 1.09 2.62 4.94
N GLY A 385 1.82 3.72 5.12
CA GLY A 385 1.26 5.05 5.36
C GLY A 385 1.00 5.87 4.08
N GLY A 386 1.14 5.25 2.91
CA GLY A 386 1.04 5.87 1.58
C GLY A 386 0.70 4.84 0.50
N PHE A 387 1.27 4.98 -0.69
CA PHE A 387 1.12 3.96 -1.74
C PHE A 387 2.13 2.83 -1.55
N VAL A 388 1.71 1.61 -1.88
CA VAL A 388 2.55 0.40 -1.78
C VAL A 388 3.03 -0.11 -3.13
N SER A 389 2.38 0.31 -4.22
CA SER A 389 2.78 -0.03 -5.59
C SER A 389 2.26 1.01 -6.57
N THR A 390 2.89 1.07 -7.74
CA THR A 390 2.45 1.90 -8.87
C THR A 390 2.54 1.11 -10.17
N PHE A 391 1.70 1.43 -11.14
CA PHE A 391 1.83 0.93 -12.52
C PHE A 391 1.37 1.98 -13.52
N VAL A 392 1.88 1.91 -14.74
CA VAL A 392 1.53 2.85 -15.82
C VAL A 392 0.60 2.16 -16.82
N ALA A 393 -0.50 2.81 -17.18
CA ALA A 393 -1.34 2.38 -18.29
C ALA A 393 -1.85 3.59 -19.08
N GLY A 394 -1.55 3.62 -20.37
CA GLY A 394 -1.86 4.74 -21.26
C GLY A 394 -1.26 6.06 -20.77
N ASN A 395 -2.13 7.03 -20.50
CA ASN A 395 -1.77 8.38 -20.04
C ASN A 395 -1.84 8.54 -18.51
N ALA A 396 -2.04 7.45 -17.77
CA ALA A 396 -2.17 7.50 -16.31
C ALA A 396 -1.07 6.69 -15.63
N GLN A 397 -0.58 7.21 -14.51
CA GLN A 397 0.16 6.45 -13.52
C GLN A 397 -0.80 6.11 -12.38
N TYR A 398 -1.04 4.84 -12.13
CA TYR A 398 -1.92 4.36 -11.08
C TYR A 398 -1.14 4.11 -9.80
N PHE A 399 -1.69 4.57 -8.69
CA PHE A 399 -1.16 4.41 -7.35
C PHE A 399 -2.06 3.46 -6.55
N VAL A 400 -1.45 2.48 -5.91
CA VAL A 400 -2.14 1.42 -5.14
C VAL A 400 -1.95 1.70 -3.65
N PHE A 401 -3.05 1.93 -2.95
CA PHE A 401 -3.06 2.22 -1.51
C PHE A 401 -3.73 1.10 -0.73
N ILE A 402 -3.15 0.75 0.42
CA ILE A 402 -3.81 -0.05 1.46
C ILE A 402 -4.33 0.93 2.50
N VAL A 403 -5.63 0.96 2.73
CA VAL A 403 -6.27 1.99 3.57
C VAL A 403 -7.22 1.36 4.59
N SER A 404 -7.53 2.09 5.66
CA SER A 404 -8.62 1.68 6.54
C SER A 404 -9.97 1.89 5.83
N PRO A 405 -10.95 1.01 6.05
CA PRO A 405 -12.29 1.20 5.49
C PRO A 405 -12.94 2.49 5.97
N GLY A 406 -13.81 3.08 5.17
CA GLY A 406 -14.52 4.30 5.53
C GLY A 406 -14.79 5.23 4.36
N THR A 407 -15.18 6.46 4.70
CA THR A 407 -15.43 7.53 3.73
C THR A 407 -14.27 8.49 3.71
N TYR A 408 -13.71 8.71 2.53
CA TYR A 408 -12.62 9.64 2.30
C TYR A 408 -13.14 10.90 1.60
N THR A 409 -12.62 12.05 2.00
CA THR A 409 -12.89 13.35 1.37
C THR A 409 -11.62 14.05 0.97
N VAL A 410 -11.66 14.83 -0.11
CA VAL A 410 -10.58 15.74 -0.45
C VAL A 410 -10.44 16.82 0.63
N ALA A 411 -9.30 16.82 1.31
CA ALA A 411 -8.94 17.78 2.35
C ALA A 411 -8.16 18.99 1.81
N GLY A 412 -7.55 18.86 0.62
CA GLY A 412 -6.76 19.92 -0.02
C GLY A 412 -5.72 19.35 -0.96
N ASN A 413 -4.70 20.15 -1.26
CA ASN A 413 -3.57 19.76 -2.09
C ASN A 413 -2.26 20.42 -1.63
N THR A 414 -1.14 19.93 -2.14
CA THR A 414 0.17 20.60 -2.04
C THR A 414 0.90 20.61 -3.37
N TYR A 415 1.74 21.60 -3.61
CA TYR A 415 2.72 21.62 -4.70
C TYR A 415 3.84 22.62 -4.41
N GLU A 416 4.98 22.50 -5.10
CA GLU A 416 6.04 23.50 -5.08
C GLU A 416 6.04 24.30 -6.39
N THR A 417 6.32 25.61 -6.33
CA THR A 417 6.42 26.45 -7.53
C THR A 417 7.49 27.54 -7.35
N THR A 418 7.78 28.31 -8.39
CA THR A 418 8.73 29.44 -8.33
C THR A 418 8.07 30.69 -7.75
N SER A 419 8.89 31.51 -7.08
CA SER A 419 8.45 32.77 -6.44
C SER A 419 7.93 33.83 -7.41
N GLU A 420 8.32 33.77 -8.69
CA GLU A 420 7.88 34.71 -9.75
C GLU A 420 6.36 34.76 -9.88
N SER A 421 5.66 33.70 -9.48
CA SER A 421 4.20 33.61 -9.48
C SER A 421 3.50 34.53 -8.47
N MET A 422 4.22 35.27 -7.62
CA MET A 422 3.66 35.93 -6.44
C MET A 422 4.24 37.33 -6.17
N SER A 423 4.12 38.25 -7.13
CA SER A 423 4.57 39.65 -6.98
C SER A 423 3.54 40.62 -6.36
N GLN A 424 2.42 40.14 -5.82
CA GLN A 424 1.38 41.03 -5.26
C GLN A 424 0.67 40.40 -4.07
N LEU A 425 1.29 40.48 -2.89
CA LEU A 425 0.60 40.27 -1.61
C LEU A 425 0.41 41.63 -0.94
N GLY A 426 -0.86 42.03 -0.81
CA GLY A 426 -1.22 43.12 0.09
C GLY A 426 -1.04 42.62 1.52
N THR A 427 -0.25 43.32 2.32
CA THR A 427 -0.14 43.02 3.74
C THR A 427 -1.19 43.83 4.49
N SER A 428 -1.92 43.19 5.41
CA SER A 428 -2.19 43.67 6.78
C SER A 428 -3.51 43.15 7.38
N GLN A 429 -4.42 42.52 6.60
CA GLN A 429 -5.72 42.11 7.14
C GLN A 429 -5.79 40.61 7.48
N LYS A 430 -6.26 40.32 8.70
CA LYS A 430 -6.52 38.96 9.18
C LYS A 430 -7.56 38.26 8.28
N PRO A 431 -7.33 37.01 7.84
CA PRO A 431 -8.29 36.24 7.06
C PRO A 431 -9.68 36.17 7.73
N GLY A 432 -10.72 36.49 6.97
CA GLY A 432 -12.12 36.47 7.36
C GLY A 432 -12.73 35.09 7.17
N SER A 433 -12.18 34.07 7.84
CA SER A 433 -12.68 32.68 7.90
C SER A 433 -13.46 32.24 6.66
N SER A 434 -12.78 32.10 5.51
CA SER A 434 -13.44 31.65 4.28
C SER A 434 -14.23 30.34 4.49
N PRO A 435 -15.45 30.22 3.93
CA PRO A 435 -16.24 28.99 3.97
C PRO A 435 -15.61 27.90 3.10
N LEU A 436 -14.72 28.25 2.17
CA LEU A 436 -14.04 27.31 1.30
C LEU A 436 -12.84 26.67 1.99
N GLY A 437 -12.09 27.46 2.77
CA GLY A 437 -10.87 27.03 3.42
C GLY A 437 -9.74 28.06 3.28
N GLN A 438 -8.51 27.61 3.45
CA GLN A 438 -7.33 28.47 3.44
C GLN A 438 -6.26 27.93 2.52
N ILE A 439 -5.48 28.84 1.94
CA ILE A 439 -4.22 28.54 1.26
C ILE A 439 -3.08 29.04 2.14
N THR A 440 -2.04 28.22 2.28
CA THR A 440 -0.80 28.54 2.97
C THR A 440 0.35 28.49 1.98
N LEU A 441 1.14 29.54 1.97
CA LEU A 441 2.28 29.74 1.10
C LEU A 441 3.52 29.87 1.98
N LEU A 442 4.46 28.95 1.83
CA LEU A 442 5.71 28.93 2.58
C LEU A 442 6.87 29.26 1.65
N PRO A 443 7.50 30.44 1.78
CA PRO A 443 8.75 30.76 1.10
C PRO A 443 9.84 29.76 1.46
N LYS A 444 10.52 29.22 0.43
CA LYS A 444 11.66 28.31 0.59
C LYS A 444 12.72 28.59 -0.48
N LYS A 445 13.94 28.14 -0.22
CA LYS A 445 14.99 28.10 -1.24
C LYS A 445 15.03 26.73 -1.89
N ASN A 446 15.12 26.72 -3.21
CA ASN A 446 15.33 25.53 -4.02
C ASN A 446 16.72 25.59 -4.64
N THR A 447 17.33 24.43 -4.90
CA THR A 447 18.58 24.36 -5.67
C THR A 447 18.24 24.13 -7.13
N ASP A 448 18.76 25.00 -7.98
CA ASP A 448 18.87 24.81 -9.43
C ASP A 448 20.34 24.50 -9.78
N PHE A 449 20.57 23.94 -10.95
CA PHE A 449 21.91 23.67 -11.48
C PHE A 449 22.09 24.40 -12.80
N VAL A 450 23.19 25.13 -12.91
CA VAL A 450 23.55 25.88 -14.11
C VAL A 450 24.93 25.42 -14.59
N GLU A 451 25.06 25.20 -15.89
CA GLU A 451 26.37 25.01 -16.49
C GLU A 451 27.08 26.35 -16.60
N THR A 452 28.32 26.39 -16.10
CA THR A 452 29.21 27.55 -16.21
C THR A 452 30.57 27.06 -16.68
N GLN A 453 31.36 27.94 -17.27
CA GLN A 453 32.75 27.63 -17.59
C GLN A 453 33.65 27.95 -16.38
N ALA A 454 34.53 27.03 -16.01
CA ALA A 454 35.58 27.26 -15.02
C ALA A 454 36.94 26.83 -15.57
N TRP A 455 37.98 27.61 -15.24
CA TRP A 455 39.36 27.28 -15.56
C TRP A 455 39.89 26.23 -14.58
N PHE A 456 40.56 25.20 -15.11
CA PHE A 456 41.28 24.20 -14.34
C PHE A 456 42.75 24.23 -14.73
N ASP A 457 43.63 24.20 -13.73
CA ASP A 457 45.07 24.08 -13.95
C ASP A 457 45.45 22.66 -14.39
N ALA A 458 46.63 22.54 -15.00
CA ALA A 458 47.15 21.24 -15.40
C ALA A 458 47.42 20.35 -14.18
N GLN A 459 47.03 19.09 -14.25
CA GLN A 459 47.31 18.09 -13.22
C GLN A 459 48.50 17.24 -13.61
N TYR A 460 49.33 16.92 -12.63
CA TYR A 460 50.53 16.11 -12.79
C TYR A 460 50.48 14.92 -11.84
N ARG A 461 51.04 13.80 -12.27
CA ARG A 461 51.26 12.62 -11.44
C ARG A 461 52.72 12.25 -11.49
N ASP A 462 53.30 12.14 -10.31
CA ASP A 462 54.66 11.67 -10.15
C ASP A 462 54.69 10.14 -10.29
N ARG A 463 55.62 9.66 -11.12
CA ARG A 463 55.89 8.23 -11.30
C ARG A 463 57.37 7.97 -11.08
N GLU A 464 57.67 6.98 -10.26
CA GLU A 464 59.03 6.45 -10.17
C GLU A 464 59.35 5.67 -11.46
N VAL A 465 60.38 6.13 -12.17
CA VAL A 465 60.98 5.42 -13.29
C VAL A 465 62.29 4.82 -12.80
N THR A 466 62.40 3.51 -12.98
CA THR A 466 63.59 2.74 -12.64
C THR A 466 64.46 2.64 -13.88
N THR A 467 65.62 3.29 -13.87
CA THR A 467 66.59 3.20 -14.97
C THR A 467 67.73 2.28 -14.54
N THR A 468 67.98 1.25 -15.34
CA THR A 468 69.11 0.33 -15.13
C THR A 468 70.23 0.72 -16.07
N TYR A 469 71.40 1.03 -15.51
CA TYR A 469 72.58 1.42 -16.28
C TYR A 469 73.79 0.62 -15.83
N CYS A 470 74.76 0.51 -16.73
CA CYS A 470 76.00 -0.20 -16.43
C CYS A 470 76.91 0.69 -15.57
N SER A 471 77.18 0.30 -14.32
CA SER A 471 78.05 1.06 -13.42
C SER A 471 79.52 0.70 -13.59
N SER A 472 79.83 -0.46 -14.19
CA SER A 472 81.19 -0.95 -14.36
C SER A 472 81.28 -1.92 -15.54
N VAL A 473 82.32 -1.81 -16.36
CA VAL A 473 82.54 -2.64 -17.56
C VAL A 473 83.80 -3.50 -17.43
N TYR A 474 83.81 -4.66 -18.09
CA TYR A 474 85.02 -5.48 -18.22
C TYR A 474 85.96 -4.84 -19.26
N VAL A 475 87.15 -4.41 -18.81
CA VAL A 475 88.13 -3.63 -19.62
C VAL A 475 88.53 -4.32 -20.93
N TYR A 476 88.58 -5.66 -20.95
CA TYR A 476 89.03 -6.41 -22.13
C TYR A 476 87.91 -6.67 -23.17
N TYR A 477 86.68 -6.89 -22.73
CA TYR A 477 85.55 -7.28 -23.61
C TYR A 477 84.55 -6.15 -23.88
N GLY A 478 84.67 -5.02 -23.18
CA GLY A 478 83.77 -3.87 -23.33
C GLY A 478 82.33 -4.12 -22.88
N THR A 479 82.03 -5.29 -22.33
CA THR A 479 80.68 -5.68 -21.86
C THR A 479 80.46 -5.26 -20.41
N CYS A 480 79.19 -5.09 -20.02
CA CYS A 480 78.84 -4.67 -18.67
C CYS A 480 79.15 -5.75 -17.62
N ALA A 481 79.89 -5.38 -16.59
CA ALA A 481 80.24 -6.24 -15.46
C ALA A 481 79.24 -6.13 -14.31
N PHE A 482 78.80 -4.91 -13.98
CA PHE A 482 77.84 -4.66 -12.91
C PHE A 482 76.77 -3.66 -13.36
N TRP A 483 75.52 -4.04 -13.12
CA TRP A 483 74.36 -3.20 -13.37
C TRP A 483 73.92 -2.53 -12.07
N ALA A 484 73.74 -1.22 -12.12
CA ALA A 484 73.13 -0.45 -11.05
C ALA A 484 71.74 0.01 -11.48
N THR A 485 70.91 0.29 -10.49
CA THR A 485 69.54 0.73 -10.68
C THR A 485 69.33 2.03 -9.93
N GLU A 486 68.87 3.04 -10.64
CA GLU A 486 68.50 4.34 -10.07
C GLU A 486 67.00 4.55 -10.23
N LYS A 487 66.35 5.01 -9.16
CA LYS A 487 64.95 5.42 -9.18
C LYS A 487 64.88 6.93 -9.28
N THR A 488 64.34 7.44 -10.36
CA THR A 488 64.07 8.88 -10.52
C THR A 488 62.55 9.10 -10.54
N THR A 489 62.10 10.12 -9.82
CA THR A 489 60.70 10.54 -9.91
C THR A 489 60.53 11.47 -11.10
N VAL A 490 59.68 11.09 -12.04
CA VAL A 490 59.31 11.93 -13.20
C VAL A 490 57.88 12.40 -13.01
N SER A 491 57.66 13.71 -13.14
CA SER A 491 56.32 14.29 -13.10
C SER A 491 55.71 14.30 -14.50
N GLU A 492 54.64 13.54 -14.71
CA GLU A 492 53.94 13.45 -15.99
C GLU A 492 52.62 14.20 -15.91
N MET A 493 52.32 15.05 -16.90
CA MET A 493 51.04 15.75 -16.97
C MET A 493 49.93 14.74 -17.28
N THR A 494 49.01 14.53 -16.34
CA THR A 494 47.88 13.62 -16.51
C THR A 494 46.67 14.31 -17.12
N GLU A 495 46.51 15.61 -16.88
CA GLU A 495 45.43 16.39 -17.48
C GLU A 495 45.90 17.82 -17.82
N PRO A 496 45.64 18.34 -19.03
CA PRO A 496 46.03 19.69 -19.40
C PRO A 496 45.12 20.77 -18.77
N ALA A 497 45.67 21.98 -18.63
CA ALA A 497 44.93 23.16 -18.19
C ALA A 497 43.89 23.60 -19.25
N GLY A 498 42.78 24.17 -18.82
CA GLY A 498 41.79 24.75 -19.73
C GLY A 498 40.44 25.03 -19.12
N TRP A 499 39.58 25.67 -19.92
CA TRP A 499 38.18 25.88 -19.58
C TRP A 499 37.39 24.59 -19.70
N ARG A 500 36.64 24.26 -18.64
CA ARG A 500 35.77 23.08 -18.61
C ARG A 500 34.37 23.51 -18.17
N ASN A 501 33.36 22.86 -18.74
CA ASN A 501 32.00 23.00 -18.26
C ASN A 501 31.92 22.41 -16.85
N VAL A 502 31.43 23.21 -15.91
CA VAL A 502 31.16 22.79 -14.54
C VAL A 502 29.72 23.12 -14.18
N THR A 503 29.07 22.15 -13.56
CA THR A 503 27.75 22.31 -13.00
C THR A 503 27.85 23.01 -11.65
N ARG A 504 27.31 24.22 -11.54
CA ARG A 504 27.23 24.96 -10.28
C ARG A 504 25.81 24.96 -9.74
N ALA A 505 25.68 24.73 -8.44
CA ALA A 505 24.41 24.89 -7.73
C ALA A 505 24.08 26.40 -7.60
N LYS A 506 22.86 26.78 -7.98
CA LYS A 506 22.29 28.11 -7.81
C LYS A 506 21.08 28.03 -6.89
N SER A 507 21.03 28.87 -5.86
CA SER A 507 19.84 28.98 -5.00
C SER A 507 18.79 29.84 -5.69
N ILE A 508 17.56 29.34 -5.76
CA ILE A 508 16.42 30.05 -6.38
C ILE A 508 15.25 30.12 -5.40
N ASP A 509 14.49 31.22 -5.48
CA ASP A 509 13.33 31.45 -4.63
C ASP A 509 12.13 30.65 -5.11
N ALA A 510 11.55 29.89 -4.19
CA ALA A 510 10.42 29.01 -4.42
C ALA A 510 9.38 29.11 -3.32
N LEU A 511 8.23 28.50 -3.58
CA LEU A 511 7.09 28.49 -2.69
C LEU A 511 6.57 27.06 -2.56
N ALA A 512 6.42 26.59 -1.33
CA ALA A 512 5.60 25.45 -1.04
C ALA A 512 4.16 25.94 -0.80
N VAL A 513 3.24 25.49 -1.64
CA VAL A 513 1.82 25.80 -1.57
C VAL A 513 1.09 24.63 -0.93
N SER A 514 0.22 24.93 0.03
CA SER A 514 -0.72 23.95 0.58
C SER A 514 -2.10 24.57 0.74
N THR A 515 -3.14 23.79 0.48
CA THR A 515 -4.53 24.19 0.73
C THR A 515 -5.14 23.30 1.80
N LYS A 516 -6.08 23.87 2.57
CA LYS A 516 -6.92 23.15 3.52
C LYS A 516 -8.35 23.56 3.29
N LEU A 517 -9.17 22.62 2.83
CA LEU A 517 -10.58 22.84 2.55
C LEU A 517 -11.43 22.68 3.82
N LYS A 518 -12.43 23.55 3.96
CA LYS A 518 -13.53 23.40 4.92
C LYS A 518 -14.78 22.81 4.25
N ARG A 519 -14.97 23.11 2.96
CA ARG A 519 -16.08 22.57 2.16
C ARG A 519 -15.61 21.36 1.37
N GLU A 520 -16.37 20.27 1.46
CA GLU A 520 -16.09 19.04 0.72
C GLU A 520 -16.07 19.30 -0.79
N PHE A 521 -15.01 18.84 -1.46
CA PHE A 521 -14.88 18.92 -2.93
C PHE A 521 -15.35 17.62 -3.59
N ALA A 522 -14.90 16.48 -3.06
CA ALA A 522 -15.25 15.15 -3.54
C ALA A 522 -15.17 14.13 -2.41
N SER A 523 -15.94 13.04 -2.54
CA SER A 523 -15.87 11.89 -1.64
C SER A 523 -16.04 10.54 -2.32
N PHE A 524 -15.51 9.51 -1.67
CA PHE A 524 -15.81 8.11 -1.95
C PHE A 524 -15.85 7.31 -0.64
N SER A 525 -16.47 6.13 -0.69
CA SER A 525 -16.49 5.18 0.42
C SER A 525 -15.93 3.84 -0.04
N VAL A 526 -15.24 3.16 0.85
CA VAL A 526 -14.69 1.82 0.63
C VAL A 526 -15.00 0.92 1.83
N ALA A 527 -15.51 -0.28 1.56
CA ALA A 527 -15.89 -1.25 2.58
C ALA A 527 -14.69 -2.13 3.01
N PRO A 528 -14.75 -2.76 4.21
CA PRO A 528 -13.74 -3.71 4.64
C PRO A 528 -13.56 -4.85 3.62
N GLY A 529 -12.30 -5.16 3.28
CA GLY A 529 -11.98 -6.21 2.31
C GLY A 529 -12.36 -5.87 0.86
N GLU A 530 -12.74 -4.63 0.57
CA GLU A 530 -13.06 -4.19 -0.79
C GLU A 530 -11.80 -3.74 -1.53
N ALA A 531 -11.71 -4.07 -2.82
CA ALA A 531 -10.79 -3.47 -3.76
C ALA A 531 -11.57 -2.58 -4.72
N ILE A 532 -11.22 -1.29 -4.79
CA ILE A 532 -11.87 -0.32 -5.66
C ILE A 532 -10.86 0.44 -6.51
N VAL A 533 -11.37 0.92 -7.64
CA VAL A 533 -10.68 1.86 -8.51
C VAL A 533 -11.54 3.12 -8.57
N ILE A 534 -10.96 4.27 -8.25
CA ILE A 534 -11.62 5.57 -8.30
C ILE A 534 -10.93 6.45 -9.34
N ASP A 535 -11.61 7.50 -9.79
CA ASP A 535 -10.96 8.52 -10.60
C ASP A 535 -9.92 9.30 -9.81
N GLY A 536 -8.90 9.76 -10.53
CA GLY A 536 -7.89 10.67 -10.02
C GLY A 536 -8.42 12.10 -9.94
N LEU A 537 -7.96 12.84 -8.94
CA LEU A 537 -8.12 14.29 -8.90
C LEU A 537 -6.74 14.91 -8.82
N TYR A 538 -6.34 15.61 -9.87
CA TYR A 538 -5.03 16.19 -10.02
C TYR A 538 -5.09 17.72 -9.87
N PRO A 539 -4.25 18.33 -9.02
CA PRO A 539 -4.18 19.78 -8.94
C PRO A 539 -3.29 20.27 -10.07
N THR A 540 -3.88 20.85 -11.12
CA THR A 540 -3.14 21.53 -12.20
C THR A 540 -2.77 22.94 -11.73
N PRO A 541 -1.52 23.21 -11.30
CA PRO A 541 -1.22 24.47 -10.63
C PRO A 541 -1.06 25.64 -11.62
N PRO A 542 -1.46 26.86 -11.24
CA PRO A 542 -2.15 27.22 -10.01
C PRO A 542 -3.61 26.74 -10.03
N ASN A 543 -4.01 26.01 -8.99
CA ASN A 543 -5.32 25.34 -8.92
C ASN A 543 -6.26 26.00 -7.90
N ALA A 544 -5.86 27.12 -7.30
CA ALA A 544 -6.61 27.80 -6.27
C ALA A 544 -6.46 29.32 -6.41
N ASP A 545 -7.57 30.03 -6.25
CA ASP A 545 -7.59 31.48 -6.10
C ASP A 545 -7.84 31.84 -4.63
N TYR A 546 -7.34 32.99 -4.23
CA TYR A 546 -7.45 33.49 -2.86
C TYR A 546 -7.58 35.01 -2.85
N ASN A 547 -8.11 35.53 -1.75
CA ASN A 547 -8.22 36.97 -1.55
C ASN A 547 -6.85 37.54 -1.13
N LYS A 548 -6.22 38.34 -2.01
CA LYS A 548 -4.91 38.96 -1.80
C LYS A 548 -4.89 40.02 -0.69
N GLU A 549 -6.05 40.56 -0.33
CA GLU A 549 -6.19 41.56 0.73
C GLU A 549 -6.41 40.90 2.09
N ALA A 550 -6.92 39.66 2.11
CA ALA A 550 -7.18 38.87 3.32
C ALA A 550 -6.07 37.83 3.56
N CYS A 551 -4.85 38.32 3.70
CA CYS A 551 -3.67 37.51 3.96
C CYS A 551 -2.95 37.94 5.25
N GLU A 552 -2.61 36.97 6.10
CA GLU A 552 -1.77 37.17 7.29
C GLU A 552 -0.43 36.44 7.16
N ILE A 553 0.61 36.97 7.80
CA ILE A 553 1.90 36.29 7.93
C ILE A 553 1.98 35.70 9.34
N VAL A 554 2.08 34.38 9.45
CA VAL A 554 2.19 33.65 10.72
C VAL A 554 3.38 32.71 10.65
N SER A 555 4.37 32.92 11.52
CA SER A 555 5.59 32.09 11.58
C SER A 555 6.30 31.93 10.23
N GLY A 556 6.40 33.01 9.45
CA GLY A 556 7.03 33.01 8.13
C GLY A 556 6.19 32.37 7.01
N GLN A 557 4.97 31.92 7.30
CA GLN A 557 4.01 31.43 6.31
C GLN A 557 2.99 32.52 6.00
N ILE A 558 2.63 32.68 4.72
CA ILE A 558 1.52 33.55 4.30
C ILE A 558 0.26 32.70 4.23
N ARG A 559 -0.79 33.10 4.94
CA ARG A 559 -2.08 32.42 4.96
C ARG A 559 -3.15 33.33 4.39
N CYS A 560 -3.87 32.86 3.40
CA CYS A 560 -4.95 33.62 2.76
C CYS A 560 -6.24 32.80 2.70
N ASP A 561 -7.36 33.50 2.63
CA ASP A 561 -8.67 32.88 2.43
C ASP A 561 -8.87 32.43 0.98
N LEU A 562 -9.29 31.17 0.80
CA LEU A 562 -9.61 30.62 -0.52
C LEU A 562 -10.89 31.23 -1.07
N THR A 563 -10.88 31.62 -2.34
CA THR A 563 -12.05 32.10 -3.10
C THR A 563 -12.50 31.11 -4.17
N ARG A 564 -11.55 30.36 -4.76
CA ARG A 564 -11.83 29.27 -5.71
C ARG A 564 -10.84 28.13 -5.51
N PHE A 565 -11.30 26.91 -5.74
CA PHE A 565 -10.47 25.71 -5.74
C PHE A 565 -10.87 24.78 -6.89
N THR A 566 -9.88 24.32 -7.65
CA THR A 566 -10.06 23.56 -8.88
C THR A 566 -9.18 22.29 -8.86
N LEU A 567 -9.73 21.17 -9.33
CA LEU A 567 -8.97 19.94 -9.59
C LEU A 567 -9.39 19.37 -10.95
N THR A 568 -8.44 18.77 -11.66
CA THR A 568 -8.65 18.04 -12.91
C THR A 568 -9.00 16.59 -12.61
N ARG A 569 -10.17 16.12 -13.04
CA ARG A 569 -10.59 14.73 -12.92
C ARG A 569 -9.94 13.87 -14.00
N ILE A 570 -9.10 12.94 -13.58
CA ILE A 570 -8.45 11.94 -14.45
C ILE A 570 -9.28 10.66 -14.38
N PRO A 571 -9.99 10.26 -15.46
CA PRO A 571 -10.85 9.09 -15.43
C PRO A 571 -10.02 7.82 -15.25
N ALA A 572 -10.45 6.94 -14.35
CA ALA A 572 -9.86 5.62 -14.24
C ALA A 572 -10.46 4.67 -15.28
N ASN A 573 -9.64 3.77 -15.80
CA ASN A 573 -10.08 2.72 -16.72
C ASN A 573 -9.96 1.34 -16.04
N ILE A 574 -11.11 0.74 -15.74
CA ILE A 574 -11.15 -0.58 -15.10
C ILE A 574 -10.53 -1.69 -15.99
N ALA A 575 -10.45 -1.48 -17.31
CA ALA A 575 -9.82 -2.43 -18.21
C ALA A 575 -8.30 -2.53 -17.96
N ASP A 576 -7.64 -1.41 -17.60
CA ASP A 576 -6.22 -1.40 -17.25
C ASP A 576 -5.96 -2.30 -16.03
N MET A 577 -6.91 -2.32 -15.08
CA MET A 577 -6.83 -3.13 -13.88
C MET A 577 -7.07 -4.61 -14.14
N ARG A 578 -8.00 -4.93 -15.03
CA ARG A 578 -8.22 -6.30 -15.50
C ARG A 578 -7.03 -6.82 -16.29
N ALA A 579 -6.39 -5.97 -17.10
CA ALA A 579 -5.17 -6.31 -17.82
C ALA A 579 -4.02 -6.64 -16.86
N LEU A 580 -3.82 -5.82 -15.81
CA LEU A 580 -2.85 -6.10 -14.76
C LEU A 580 -3.13 -7.44 -14.05
N ALA A 581 -4.40 -7.73 -13.75
CA ALA A 581 -4.79 -9.00 -13.13
C ALA A 581 -4.54 -10.23 -14.03
N SER A 582 -4.57 -10.03 -15.35
CA SER A 582 -4.36 -11.08 -16.35
C SER A 582 -2.89 -11.36 -16.67
N ASP A 583 -1.96 -10.54 -16.19
CA ASP A 583 -0.52 -10.77 -16.33
C ASP A 583 -0.07 -11.88 -15.35
N PRO A 584 0.22 -13.11 -15.82
CA PRO A 584 0.52 -14.24 -14.95
C PRO A 584 1.81 -14.06 -14.13
N GLY A 585 2.67 -13.12 -14.54
CA GLY A 585 3.99 -12.91 -13.93
C GLY A 585 4.02 -11.92 -12.77
N PHE A 586 2.94 -11.18 -12.53
CA PHE A 586 2.99 -10.04 -11.62
C PHE A 586 2.48 -10.36 -10.21
N TYR A 587 1.23 -10.81 -10.03
CA TYR A 587 0.65 -11.01 -8.69
C TYR A 587 -0.44 -12.12 -8.57
N PRO A 588 -0.09 -13.42 -8.62
CA PRO A 588 -1.06 -14.51 -8.70
C PRO A 588 -2.06 -14.62 -7.52
N ARG A 589 -1.68 -14.27 -6.29
CA ARG A 589 -2.55 -14.33 -5.09
C ARG A 589 -3.52 -13.16 -5.02
N SER A 590 -3.16 -12.03 -5.59
CA SER A 590 -3.99 -10.83 -5.66
C SER A 590 -4.69 -10.68 -7.01
N THR A 591 -4.39 -11.52 -8.01
CA THR A 591 -5.18 -11.63 -9.25
C THR A 591 -6.69 -11.69 -8.97
N PRO A 592 -7.22 -12.52 -8.07
CA PRO A 592 -8.66 -12.54 -7.78
C PRO A 592 -9.16 -11.22 -7.17
N ILE A 593 -8.34 -10.54 -6.37
CA ILE A 593 -8.68 -9.26 -5.74
C ILE A 593 -8.74 -8.16 -6.81
N LEU A 594 -7.71 -8.08 -7.66
CA LEU A 594 -7.59 -7.09 -8.73
C LEU A 594 -8.63 -7.33 -9.83
N ALA A 595 -8.91 -8.59 -10.19
CA ALA A 595 -9.93 -8.94 -11.17
C ALA A 595 -11.35 -8.59 -10.70
N ASN A 596 -11.61 -8.69 -9.40
CA ASN A 596 -12.88 -8.31 -8.78
C ASN A 596 -12.92 -6.85 -8.32
N ALA A 597 -11.87 -6.06 -8.58
CA ALA A 597 -11.86 -4.65 -8.23
C ALA A 597 -13.03 -3.94 -8.93
N LYS A 598 -13.72 -3.07 -8.19
CA LYS A 598 -14.89 -2.36 -8.68
C LYS A 598 -14.56 -0.91 -8.97
N TYR A 599 -15.05 -0.40 -10.09
CA TYR A 599 -15.05 1.04 -10.29
C TYR A 599 -16.02 1.70 -9.29
N ARG A 600 -15.52 2.69 -8.55
CA ARG A 600 -16.29 3.44 -7.57
C ARG A 600 -16.37 4.91 -8.03
N PRO A 601 -17.53 5.40 -8.48
CA PRO A 601 -17.66 6.78 -8.88
C PRO A 601 -17.48 7.72 -7.69
N LEU A 602 -16.81 8.85 -7.92
CA LEU A 602 -16.68 9.92 -6.94
C LEU A 602 -18.00 10.68 -6.80
N LYS A 603 -18.37 11.01 -5.56
CA LYS A 603 -19.37 12.04 -5.28
C LYS A 603 -18.70 13.41 -5.41
N LEU A 604 -18.75 13.99 -6.61
CA LEU A 604 -18.19 15.31 -6.91
C LEU A 604 -19.17 16.41 -6.53
N LEU A 605 -18.71 17.38 -5.73
CA LEU A 605 -19.46 18.58 -5.36
C LEU A 605 -18.97 19.84 -6.12
N GLY A 606 -17.87 19.71 -6.87
CA GLY A 606 -17.41 20.71 -7.82
C GLY A 606 -18.30 20.77 -9.06
N SER A 607 -18.41 21.96 -9.64
CA SER A 607 -19.04 22.15 -10.96
C SER A 607 -18.01 21.98 -12.07
N PRO A 608 -18.36 21.34 -13.20
CA PRO A 608 -17.43 21.18 -14.31
C PRO A 608 -17.04 22.55 -14.89
N GLY A 609 -15.75 22.74 -15.15
CA GLY A 609 -15.21 23.92 -15.82
C GLY A 609 -15.33 23.85 -17.35
N ALA A 610 -15.06 24.96 -18.04
CA ALA A 610 -15.08 25.00 -19.50
C ALA A 610 -13.88 24.27 -20.15
N LEU A 611 -12.78 24.10 -19.40
CA LEU A 611 -11.53 23.51 -19.89
C LEU A 611 -11.54 21.98 -19.77
N ARG A 612 -11.27 21.31 -20.90
CA ARG A 612 -10.97 19.88 -20.98
C ARG A 612 -9.54 19.74 -21.48
N SER A 613 -8.66 19.21 -20.65
CA SER A 613 -7.29 18.87 -21.05
C SER A 613 -7.25 17.45 -21.62
N VAL A 614 -6.13 17.10 -22.25
CA VAL A 614 -5.85 15.71 -22.67
C VAL A 614 -5.80 14.73 -21.49
N TRP A 615 -5.62 15.24 -20.26
CA TRP A 615 -5.55 14.44 -19.04
C TRP A 615 -6.91 14.27 -18.36
N GLY A 616 -7.85 15.19 -18.58
CA GLY A 616 -9.10 15.19 -17.84
C GLY A 616 -9.95 16.46 -17.95
N GLN A 617 -11.04 16.47 -17.18
CA GLN A 617 -12.01 17.55 -17.09
C GLN A 617 -11.82 18.31 -15.78
N ASP A 618 -11.77 19.64 -15.81
CA ASP A 618 -11.66 20.44 -14.60
C ASP A 618 -12.99 20.53 -13.84
N TYR A 619 -12.92 20.53 -12.51
CA TYR A 619 -14.03 20.75 -11.59
C TYR A 619 -13.64 21.81 -10.57
N SER A 620 -14.54 22.74 -10.29
CA SER A 620 -14.27 23.89 -9.42
C SER A 620 -15.34 24.09 -8.36
N ILE A 621 -14.93 24.61 -7.21
CA ILE A 621 -15.80 25.14 -6.16
C ILE A 621 -15.37 26.58 -5.83
N SER A 622 -16.31 27.50 -5.67
CA SER A 622 -16.02 28.91 -5.33
C SER A 622 -16.87 29.42 -4.16
N VAL A 623 -16.38 30.45 -3.47
CA VAL A 623 -17.22 31.22 -2.54
C VAL A 623 -18.35 31.84 -3.37
N ARG A 624 -19.59 31.74 -2.88
CA ARG A 624 -20.76 32.31 -3.55
C ARG A 624 -20.81 33.81 -3.34
#